data_AF-A0A353UB83-F1
#
_entry.id   AF-A0A353UB83-F1
#
_cell.length_a   1.000
_cell.length_b   1.000
_cell.length_c   1.000
_cell.angle_alpha   90.00
_cell.angle_beta   90.00
_cell.angle_gamma   90.00
#
_symmetry.space_group_name_H-M   'P 1'
#
loop_
_entity.id
_entity.type
_entity.pdbx_description
1 polymer ?
#
loop_
_entity_poly.entity_id
_entity_poly.type
_entity_poly.pdbx_seq_one_letter_code
_entity_poly.pdbx_strand_id
1 'polypeptide(L)'
;MAIKIIMGIFIIVLLFTSYYMWHNRNDHFLIYNTDNNPKFTIILTWTSIALLFESILGVLLLFLTNKYMNLITLLLSTLTILIFSLLINQKND
;
A
#
# COMPACT_ATOMS: atom_id res chain seq x y z
N MET A 1 4.11 23.08 -8.51
CA MET A 1 3.32 23.17 -7.26
C MET A 1 2.19 22.14 -7.25
N ALA A 2 1.31 22.11 -8.25
CA ALA A 2 0.21 21.14 -8.36
C ALA A 2 0.65 19.66 -8.21
N ILE A 3 1.72 19.23 -8.89
CA ILE A 3 2.23 17.85 -8.81
C ILE A 3 2.58 17.45 -7.36
N LYS A 4 3.22 18.34 -6.59
CA LYS A 4 3.58 18.05 -5.19
C LYS A 4 2.34 17.86 -4.31
N ILE A 5 1.28 18.63 -4.55
CA ILE A 5 0.01 18.51 -3.82
C ILE A 5 -0.64 17.16 -4.13
N ILE A 6 -0.73 16.79 -5.41
CA ILE A 6 -1.31 15.50 -5.84
C ILE A 6 -0.51 14.33 -5.24
N MET A 7 0.82 14.39 -5.28
CA MET A 7 1.68 13.38 -4.66
C MET A 7 1.49 13.31 -3.14
N GLY A 8 1.30 14.45 -2.47
CA GLY A 8 0.99 14.48 -1.04
C GLY A 8 -0.30 13.75 -0.71
N ILE A 9 -1.37 14.00 -1.48
CA ILE A 9 -2.65 13.30 -1.34
C ILE A 9 -2.46 11.80 -1.58
N PHE A 10 -1.72 11.43 -2.63
CA PHE A 10 -1.44 10.04 -2.95
C PHE A 10 -0.74 9.30 -1.79
N ILE A 11 0.29 9.92 -1.20
CA ILE A 11 1.00 9.35 -0.05
C ILE A 11 0.08 9.20 1.16
N ILE A 12 -0.79 10.19 1.41
CA ILE A 12 -1.78 10.10 2.50
C ILE A 12 -2.71 8.90 2.28
N VAL A 13 -3.19 8.70 1.04
CA VAL A 13 -4.03 7.54 0.70
C VAL A 13 -3.27 6.22 0.90
N LEU A 14 -1.98 6.14 0.52
CA LEU A 14 -1.14 4.97 0.78
C LEU A 14 -1.01 4.68 2.29
N LEU A 15 -0.80 5.72 3.11
CA LEU A 15 -0.74 5.59 4.57
C LEU A 15 -2.06 5.08 5.15
N PHE A 16 -3.20 5.65 4.72
CA PHE A 16 -4.52 5.17 5.14
C PHE A 16 -4.74 3.72 4.73
N THR A 17 -4.32 3.34 3.52
CA THR A 17 -4.44 1.97 3.02
C THR A 17 -3.59 1.01 3.85
N SER A 18 -2.32 1.37 4.09
CA SER A 18 -1.41 0.61 4.95
C SER A 18 -1.99 0.42 6.36
N TYR A 19 -2.47 1.50 6.99
CA TYR A 19 -3.09 1.47 8.30
C TYR A 19 -4.35 0.59 8.33
N TYR A 20 -5.22 0.75 7.34
CA TYR A 20 -6.45 -0.04 7.22
C TYR A 20 -6.14 -1.54 7.07
N MET A 21 -5.16 -1.90 6.23
CA MET A 21 -4.71 -3.29 6.06
C MET A 21 -4.10 -3.85 7.35
N TRP A 22 -3.33 -3.04 8.08
CA TRP A 22 -2.77 -3.45 9.38
C TRP A 22 -3.88 -3.69 10.39
N HIS A 23 -4.78 -2.74 10.57
CA HIS A 23 -5.83 -2.80 11.57
C HIS A 23 -6.77 -4.00 11.35
N ASN A 24 -7.16 -4.24 10.11
CA ASN A 24 -8.14 -5.28 9.74
C ASN A 24 -7.50 -6.65 9.43
N ARG A 25 -6.23 -6.87 9.73
CA ARG A 25 -5.51 -8.12 9.40
C ARG A 25 -5.99 -9.36 10.17
N ASN A 26 -6.66 -9.14 11.31
CA ASN A 26 -7.10 -10.16 12.26
C ASN A 26 -8.63 -10.22 12.37
N ASP A 27 -9.35 -9.58 11.45
CA ASP A 27 -10.81 -9.44 11.56
C ASP A 27 -11.41 -9.58 10.14
N HIS A 28 -12.05 -8.53 9.62
CA HIS A 28 -12.56 -8.49 8.26
C HIS A 28 -11.81 -7.47 7.40
N PHE A 29 -11.14 -7.95 6.35
CA PHE A 29 -10.62 -7.08 5.30
C PHE A 29 -11.62 -7.03 4.13
N LEU A 30 -12.38 -5.94 4.03
CA LEU A 30 -13.45 -5.79 3.03
C LEU A 30 -14.46 -6.97 3.13
N ILE A 31 -14.66 -7.70 2.02
CA ILE A 31 -15.51 -8.90 1.94
C ILE A 31 -14.77 -10.20 2.31
N TYR A 32 -13.46 -10.13 2.60
CA TYR A 32 -12.66 -11.30 2.95
C TYR A 32 -12.65 -11.49 4.46
N ASN A 33 -13.12 -12.66 4.91
CA ASN A 33 -12.97 -13.06 6.31
C ASN A 33 -11.54 -13.59 6.54
N THR A 34 -10.77 -12.90 7.37
CA THR A 34 -9.36 -13.24 7.64
C THR A 34 -9.17 -14.20 8.81
N ASP A 35 -10.19 -14.34 9.68
CA ASP A 35 -10.15 -15.18 10.90
C ASP A 35 -9.77 -16.63 10.65
N ASN A 36 -10.18 -17.20 9.50
CA ASN A 36 -9.98 -18.61 9.20
C ASN A 36 -8.84 -18.89 8.21
N ASN A 37 -8.04 -17.89 7.81
CA ASN A 37 -6.94 -18.11 6.86
C ASN A 37 -5.66 -17.35 7.23
N PRO A 38 -4.69 -18.02 7.90
CA PRO A 38 -3.44 -17.38 8.33
C PRO A 38 -2.61 -16.86 7.15
N LYS A 39 -2.78 -17.40 5.93
CA LYS A 39 -2.11 -16.87 4.74
C LYS A 39 -2.60 -15.47 4.38
N PHE A 40 -3.90 -15.18 4.55
CA PHE A 40 -4.47 -13.86 4.29
C PHE A 40 -3.93 -12.81 5.26
N THR A 41 -3.87 -13.15 6.55
CA THR A 41 -3.26 -12.29 7.58
C THR A 41 -1.80 -11.98 7.24
N ILE A 42 -1.03 -12.99 6.81
CA ILE A 42 0.37 -12.80 6.40
C ILE A 42 0.47 -11.85 5.19
N ILE A 43 -0.32 -12.07 4.15
CA ILE A 43 -0.32 -11.21 2.95
C ILE A 43 -0.68 -9.77 3.31
N LEU A 44 -1.76 -9.55 4.07
CA LEU A 44 -2.19 -8.22 4.51
C LEU A 44 -1.13 -7.52 5.36
N THR A 45 -0.46 -8.26 6.24
CA THR A 45 0.62 -7.74 7.10
C THR A 45 1.81 -7.28 6.26
N TRP A 46 2.30 -8.13 5.35
CA TRP A 46 3.43 -7.78 4.49
C TRP A 46 3.13 -6.63 3.54
N THR A 47 1.94 -6.62 2.93
CA THR A 47 1.53 -5.51 2.06
C THR A 47 1.38 -4.20 2.85
N SER A 48 0.80 -4.25 4.05
CA SER A 48 0.70 -3.08 4.91
C SER A 48 2.07 -2.49 5.23
N ILE A 49 3.04 -3.34 5.62
CA ILE A 49 4.42 -2.93 5.90
C ILE A 49 5.07 -2.32 4.66
N ALA A 50 4.93 -2.96 3.49
CA ALA A 50 5.49 -2.45 2.23
C ALA A 50 4.95 -1.05 1.88
N LEU A 51 3.62 -0.87 1.95
CA LEU A 51 2.97 0.42 1.69
C LEU A 51 3.39 1.49 2.70
N LEU A 52 3.66 1.12 3.96
CA LEU A 52 4.16 2.03 4.97
C LEU A 52 5.56 2.53 4.62
N PHE A 53 6.47 1.63 4.24
CA PHE A 53 7.82 1.99 3.80
C PHE A 53 7.80 2.83 2.52
N GLU A 54 6.98 2.48 1.55
CA GLU A 54 6.79 3.26 0.32
C GLU A 54 6.23 4.66 0.61
N SER A 55 5.33 4.78 1.58
CA SER A 55 4.81 6.08 2.01
C SER A 55 5.90 6.94 2.64
N ILE A 56 6.73 6.37 3.53
CA ILE A 56 7.87 7.07 4.14
C ILE A 56 8.87 7.50 3.05
N LEU A 57 9.21 6.61 2.13
CA LEU A 57 10.05 6.93 0.97
C LEU A 57 9.41 8.03 0.12
N GLY A 58 8.11 7.97 -0.13
CA GLY A 58 7.35 8.98 -0.85
C GLY A 58 7.45 10.36 -0.20
N VAL A 59 7.31 10.44 1.12
CA VAL A 59 7.49 11.70 1.86
C VAL A 59 8.91 12.23 1.66
N LEU A 60 9.94 11.39 1.79
CA LEU A 60 11.33 11.80 1.58
C LEU A 60 11.55 12.32 0.15
N LEU A 61 11.05 11.60 -0.86
CA LEU A 61 11.20 11.96 -2.27
C LEU A 61 10.45 13.24 -2.66
N LEU A 62 9.34 13.57 -1.97
CA LEU A 62 8.55 14.78 -2.23
C LEU A 62 9.33 16.09 -1.95
N PHE A 63 10.29 16.04 -1.01
CA PHE A 63 11.16 17.16 -0.67
C PHE A 63 12.39 17.29 -1.57
N LEU A 64 12.70 16.28 -2.39
CA LEU A 64 13.80 16.40 -3.36
C LEU A 64 13.41 17.27 -4.56
N THR A 65 14.41 17.93 -5.15
CA THR A 65 14.23 18.86 -6.26
C THR A 65 13.85 18.16 -7.58
N ASN A 66 14.21 16.88 -7.73
CA ASN A 66 13.99 16.15 -8.97
C ASN A 66 12.56 15.58 -9.06
N LYS A 67 11.74 16.22 -9.89
CA LYS A 67 10.33 15.83 -10.16
C LYS A 67 10.14 14.38 -10.61
N TYR A 68 11.13 13.78 -11.26
CA TYR A 68 11.03 12.40 -11.75
C TYR A 68 11.15 11.37 -10.63
N MET A 69 11.68 11.74 -9.47
CA MET A 69 11.81 10.81 -8.34
C MET A 69 10.45 10.41 -7.75
N ASN A 70 9.45 11.29 -7.84
CA ASN A 70 8.08 10.96 -7.44
C ASN A 70 7.47 9.82 -8.27
N LEU A 71 7.96 9.59 -9.51
CA LEU A 71 7.54 8.47 -10.33
C LEU A 71 7.96 7.13 -9.72
N ILE A 72 9.06 7.10 -8.97
CA ILE A 72 9.54 5.88 -8.29
C ILE A 72 8.52 5.45 -7.24
N THR A 73 8.05 6.39 -6.41
CA THR A 73 7.00 6.12 -5.41
C THR A 73 5.72 5.61 -6.06
N LEU A 74 5.29 6.21 -7.17
CA LEU A 74 4.12 5.76 -7.94
C LEU A 74 4.30 4.34 -8.47
N LEU A 75 5.45 4.06 -9.07
CA LEU A 75 5.72 2.77 -9.70
C LEU A 75 5.83 1.65 -8.66
N LEU A 76 6.55 1.88 -7.55
CA LEU A 76 6.66 0.93 -6.44
C LEU A 76 5.27 0.61 -5.86
N SER A 77 4.53 1.63 -5.46
CA SER A 77 3.23 1.44 -4.81
C SER A 77 2.17 0.80 -5.70
N THR A 78 2.15 1.13 -6.99
CA THR A 78 1.26 0.46 -7.95
C THR A 78 1.64 -1.00 -8.15
N LEU A 79 2.94 -1.34 -8.19
CA LEU A 79 3.39 -2.73 -8.22
C LEU A 79 3.01 -3.49 -6.95
N THR A 80 3.21 -2.89 -5.78
CA THR A 80 2.85 -3.50 -4.48
C THR A 80 1.35 -3.78 -4.38
N ILE A 81 0.51 -2.83 -4.81
CA ILE A 81 -0.95 -3.02 -4.86
C ILE A 81 -1.34 -4.09 -5.90
N LEU A 82 -0.69 -4.13 -7.06
CA LEU A 82 -0.94 -5.14 -8.09
C LEU A 82 -0.61 -6.55 -7.57
N ILE A 83 0.56 -6.73 -6.97
CA ILE A 83 0.98 -8.01 -6.37
C ILE A 83 -0.02 -8.42 -5.29
N PHE A 84 -0.41 -7.51 -4.40
CA PHE A 84 -1.44 -7.77 -3.40
C PHE A 84 -2.77 -8.21 -4.03
N SER A 85 -3.22 -7.51 -5.07
CA SER A 85 -4.46 -7.83 -5.78
C SER A 85 -4.41 -9.20 -6.46
N LEU A 86 -3.24 -9.63 -6.95
CA LEU A 86 -3.06 -10.98 -7.50
C LEU A 86 -3.07 -12.04 -6.39
N LEU A 87 -2.33 -11.80 -5.29
CA LEU A 87 -2.21 -12.72 -4.17
C LEU A 87 -3.56 -12.99 -3.49
N ILE A 88 -4.40 -11.96 -3.35
CA ILE A 88 -5.72 -12.12 -2.71
C ILE A 88 -6.73 -12.86 -3.61
N ASN A 89 -6.55 -12.79 -4.93
CA ASN A 89 -7.48 -13.36 -5.92
C ASN A 89 -7.14 -14.81 -6.32
N GLN A 90 -5.94 -15.30 -5.98
CA GLN A 90 -5.52 -16.70 -6.21
C GLN A 90 -6.25 -17.73 -5.32
N LYS A 91 -7.25 -17.32 -4.52
CA LYS A 91 -8.03 -18.18 -3.62
C LYS A 91 -9.34 -18.69 -4.28
N ASN A 92 -9.26 -19.13 -5.54
CA ASN A 92 -10.37 -19.80 -6.23
C ASN A 92 -10.07 -21.25 -6.64
N ASP A 93 -8.98 -21.83 -6.16
CA ASP A 93 -8.68 -23.27 -6.32
C ASP A 93 -8.76 -24.02 -4.98
#